data_AF-A0A7X7LIX1-F1
#
_entry.id   AF-A0A7X7LIX1-F1
#
_cell.length_a   1.000
_cell.length_b   1.000
_cell.length_c   1.000
_cell.angle_alpha   90.00
_cell.angle_beta   90.00
_cell.angle_gamma   90.00
#
_symmetry.space_group_name_H-M   'P 1'
#
loop_
_entity.id
_entity.type
_entity.pdbx_description
1 polymer ?
#
loop_
_entity_poly.entity_id
_entity_poly.type
_entity_poly.pdbx_seq_one_letter_code
_entity_poly.pdbx_strand_id
1 'polypeptide(L)'
;MEQQIMVLIKQEEFSNMVNQMGELRKMVAQLIDGKKTTSNKVYTLPQAAKVLGMGTNTMRTLIEEGLIPAKRKTSSYRSHYMISEEDIQKYISGDTRKPLL
;
A
#
# COMPACT_ATOMS: atom_id res chain seq x y z
N MET A 1 42.91 -15.75 -34.66
CA MET A 1 41.60 -16.45 -34.69
C MET A 1 41.04 -16.63 -33.28
N GLU A 2 41.84 -17.08 -32.31
CA GLU A 2 41.39 -17.34 -30.91
C GLU A 2 40.90 -16.10 -30.14
N GLN A 3 41.52 -14.93 -30.34
CA GLN A 3 41.09 -13.70 -29.65
C GLN A 3 39.70 -13.21 -30.07
N GLN A 4 39.28 -13.44 -31.33
CA GLN A 4 37.94 -13.08 -31.81
C GLN A 4 36.86 -13.96 -31.18
N ILE A 5 37.13 -15.25 -31.00
CA ILE A 5 36.21 -16.19 -30.36
C ILE A 5 35.99 -15.81 -28.89
N MET A 6 37.06 -15.46 -28.17
CA MET A 6 36.99 -15.04 -26.77
C MET A 6 36.21 -13.72 -26.56
N VAL A 7 36.32 -12.77 -27.50
CA VAL A 7 35.55 -11.51 -27.46
C VAL A 7 34.06 -11.75 -27.69
N LEU A 8 33.70 -12.62 -28.64
CA LEU A 8 32.31 -12.98 -28.92
C LEU A 8 31.64 -13.67 -27.74
N ILE A 9 32.32 -14.62 -27.07
CA ILE A 9 31.81 -15.30 -25.88
C ILE A 9 31.51 -14.28 -24.76
N LYS A 10 32.42 -13.34 -24.50
CA LYS A 10 32.21 -12.30 -23.48
C LYS A 10 31.07 -11.33 -23.83
N GLN A 11 30.82 -11.08 -25.12
CA GLN A 11 29.71 -10.25 -25.57
C GLN A 11 28.36 -10.95 -25.39
N GLU A 12 28.29 -12.25 -25.68
CA GLU A 12 27.09 -13.06 -25.43
C GLU A 12 26.77 -13.16 -23.94
N GLU A 13 27.78 -13.41 -23.09
CA GLU A 13 27.63 -13.41 -21.63
C GLU A 13 27.10 -12.07 -21.11
N PHE A 14 27.65 -10.96 -21.60
CA PHE A 14 27.21 -9.62 -21.21
C PHE A 14 25.77 -9.34 -21.66
N SER A 15 25.40 -9.74 -22.89
CA SER A 15 24.04 -9.61 -23.42
C SER A 15 23.03 -10.38 -22.57
N ASN A 16 23.36 -11.62 -22.20
CA ASN A 16 22.52 -12.46 -21.36
C ASN A 16 22.32 -11.85 -19.96
N MET A 17 23.38 -11.30 -19.36
CA MET A 17 23.32 -10.60 -18.06
C MET A 17 22.44 -9.34 -18.12
N VAL A 18 22.55 -8.54 -19.19
CA VAL A 18 21.73 -7.34 -19.37
C VAL A 18 20.26 -7.69 -19.57
N ASN A 19 19.95 -8.75 -20.31
CA ASN A 19 18.58 -9.24 -20.48
C ASN A 19 17.97 -9.72 -19.15
N GLN A 20 18.71 -10.47 -18.34
CA GLN A 20 18.29 -10.89 -17.00
C GLN A 20 18.03 -9.69 -16.07
N MET A 21 18.88 -8.66 -16.12
CA MET A 21 18.69 -7.40 -15.40
C MET A 21 17.42 -6.66 -15.86
N GLY A 22 17.07 -6.73 -17.15
CA GLY A 22 15.84 -6.15 -17.70
C GLY A 22 14.59 -6.82 -17.13
N GLU A 23 14.57 -8.15 -17.06
CA GLU A 23 13.47 -8.91 -16.44
C GLU A 23 13.37 -8.67 -14.94
N LEU A 24 14.50 -8.58 -14.24
CA LEU A 24 14.52 -8.24 -12.82
C LEU A 24 13.98 -6.82 -12.57
N ARG A 25 14.30 -5.85 -13.43
CA ARG A 25 13.72 -4.49 -13.37
C ARG A 25 12.22 -4.48 -13.58
N LYS A 26 11.70 -5.26 -14.53
CA LYS A 26 10.24 -5.40 -14.76
C LYS A 26 9.55 -6.04 -13.56
N MET A 27 10.15 -7.06 -12.95
CA MET A 27 9.62 -7.71 -11.75
C MET A 27 9.64 -6.77 -10.55
N VAL A 28 10.73 -6.03 -10.35
CA VAL A 28 10.84 -5.01 -9.29
C VAL A 28 9.84 -3.89 -9.53
N ALA A 29 9.66 -3.43 -10.76
CA ALA A 29 8.62 -2.45 -11.10
C ALA A 29 7.22 -3.01 -10.77
N GLN A 30 6.93 -4.27 -11.09
CA GLN A 30 5.67 -4.92 -10.69
C GLN A 30 5.52 -5.10 -9.18
N LEU A 31 6.60 -5.26 -8.41
CA LEU A 31 6.55 -5.35 -6.95
C LEU A 31 6.41 -3.97 -6.29
N ILE A 32 7.02 -2.95 -6.88
CA ILE A 32 6.92 -1.54 -6.44
C ILE A 32 5.53 -0.98 -6.82
N ASP A 33 5.06 -1.22 -8.03
CA ASP A 33 3.71 -0.82 -8.50
C ASP A 33 2.60 -1.76 -7.98
N GLY A 34 2.93 -3.00 -7.65
CA GLY A 34 2.00 -4.06 -7.20
C GLY A 34 1.54 -3.96 -5.76
N LYS A 35 1.88 -2.87 -5.04
CA LYS A 35 1.24 -2.53 -3.76
C LYS A 35 0.41 -1.24 -3.82
N LYS A 36 -0.26 -1.01 -4.95
CA LYS A 36 -1.66 -0.58 -4.90
C LYS A 36 -2.59 -1.79 -5.01
N THR A 37 -2.44 -2.76 -4.11
CA THR A 37 -3.62 -3.48 -3.64
C THR A 37 -4.42 -2.47 -2.84
N THR A 38 -5.14 -1.59 -3.52
CA THR A 38 -6.28 -0.89 -2.92
C THR A 38 -7.27 -1.99 -2.57
N SER A 39 -7.05 -2.61 -1.41
CA SER A 39 -8.09 -3.33 -0.71
C SER A 39 -9.23 -2.33 -0.61
N ASN A 40 -10.24 -2.48 -1.47
CA ASN A 40 -11.50 -1.73 -1.37
C ASN A 40 -12.30 -2.15 -0.13
N LYS A 41 -11.66 -2.81 0.84
CA LYS A 41 -12.28 -3.23 2.07
C LYS A 41 -12.52 -2.00 2.92
N VAL A 42 -13.77 -1.86 3.31
CA VAL A 42 -14.25 -0.78 4.15
C VAL A 42 -14.75 -1.38 5.45
N TYR A 43 -14.31 -0.79 6.55
CA TYR A 43 -14.66 -1.17 7.89
C TYR A 43 -15.67 -0.17 8.47
N THR A 44 -16.63 -0.70 9.21
CA THR A 44 -17.39 0.11 10.16
C THR A 44 -16.53 0.45 11.38
N LEU A 45 -16.88 1.49 12.13
CA LEU A 45 -16.20 1.86 13.38
C LEU A 45 -15.93 0.66 14.32
N PRO A 46 -16.91 -0.20 14.68
CA PRO A 46 -16.63 -1.33 15.57
C PRO A 46 -15.72 -2.39 14.95
N GLN A 47 -15.70 -2.54 13.62
CA GLN A 47 -14.78 -3.47 12.97
C GLN A 47 -13.35 -2.91 12.95
N ALA A 48 -13.18 -1.62 12.62
CA ALA A 48 -11.88 -0.97 12.64
C ALA A 48 -11.27 -0.95 14.05
N ALA A 49 -12.10 -0.69 15.07
CA ALA A 49 -11.69 -0.76 16.48
C ALA A 49 -11.14 -2.15 16.85
N LYS A 50 -11.79 -3.23 16.37
CA LYS A 50 -11.30 -4.61 16.55
C LYS A 50 -9.99 -4.87 15.84
N VAL A 51 -9.81 -4.37 14.62
CA VAL A 51 -8.57 -4.53 13.84
C VAL A 51 -7.40 -3.89 14.58
N LEU A 52 -7.61 -2.72 15.19
CA LEU A 52 -6.57 -2.00 15.93
C LEU A 52 -6.47 -2.41 17.41
N GLY A 53 -7.27 -3.38 17.87
CA GLY A 53 -7.25 -3.86 19.25
C GLY A 53 -7.66 -2.80 20.30
N MET A 54 -8.53 -1.86 19.93
CA MET A 54 -8.93 -0.73 20.81
C MET A 54 -10.45 -0.62 21.01
N GLY A 55 -10.85 0.19 21.99
CA GLY A 55 -12.25 0.49 22.26
C GLY A 55 -12.92 1.30 21.15
N THR A 56 -14.23 1.12 20.96
CA THR A 56 -15.02 1.88 19.97
C THR A 56 -15.03 3.38 20.25
N ASN A 57 -15.03 3.78 21.52
CA ASN A 57 -14.94 5.20 21.91
C ASN A 57 -13.59 5.79 21.53
N THR A 58 -12.49 5.07 21.77
CA THR A 58 -11.14 5.48 21.34
C THR A 58 -11.08 5.65 19.83
N MET A 59 -11.60 4.68 19.08
CA MET A 59 -11.66 4.77 17.61
C MET A 59 -12.47 5.98 17.14
N ARG A 60 -13.59 6.29 17.80
CA ARG A 60 -14.40 7.48 17.52
C ARG A 60 -13.60 8.76 17.71
N THR A 61 -12.90 8.88 18.84
CA THR A 61 -12.06 10.04 19.16
C THR A 61 -11.00 10.24 18.09
N LEU A 62 -10.29 9.18 17.67
CA LEU A 62 -9.27 9.27 16.62
C LEU A 62 -9.84 9.78 15.28
N ILE A 63 -11.07 9.40 14.94
CA ILE A 63 -11.75 9.88 13.73
C ILE A 63 -12.15 11.36 13.89
N GLU A 64 -12.68 11.73 15.05
CA GLU A 64 -13.15 13.10 15.34
C GLU A 64 -11.98 14.09 15.46
N GLU A 65 -10.82 13.65 15.94
CA GLU A 65 -9.56 14.39 15.95
C GLU A 65 -8.85 14.43 14.58
N GLY A 66 -9.38 13.70 13.59
CA GLY A 66 -8.84 13.66 12.22
C GLY A 66 -7.56 12.84 12.05
N LEU A 67 -7.21 12.01 13.04
CA LEU A 67 -6.04 11.12 12.99
C LEU A 67 -6.28 9.91 12.08
N ILE A 68 -7.53 9.46 11.97
CA ILE A 68 -7.94 8.43 11.03
C ILE A 68 -9.04 8.98 10.12
N PRO A 69 -8.80 9.12 8.81
CA PRO A 69 -9.83 9.51 7.85
C PRO A 69 -11.01 8.52 7.87
N ALA A 70 -12.23 9.06 7.89
CA ALA A 70 -13.44 8.27 7.77
C ALA A 70 -14.52 9.03 7.01
N LYS A 71 -15.28 8.32 6.19
CA LYS A 71 -16.47 8.86 5.53
C LYS A 71 -17.70 8.58 6.39
N ARG A 72 -18.52 9.60 6.64
CA ARG A 72 -19.83 9.39 7.28
C ARG A 72 -20.84 9.03 6.21
N LYS A 73 -21.46 7.85 6.35
CA LYS A 73 -22.65 7.47 5.58
C LYS A 73 -23.87 7.79 6.42
N THR A 74 -24.56 8.87 6.07
CA THR A 74 -25.85 9.24 6.67
C THR A 74 -26.95 8.41 6.00
N SER A 75 -27.52 7.48 6.74
CA SER A 75 -28.85 6.94 6.43
C SER A 75 -29.87 7.73 7.23
N SER A 76 -31.12 7.81 6.75
CA SER A 76 -32.23 8.58 7.32
C SER A 76 -32.45 8.38 8.82
N TYR A 77 -31.94 7.30 9.41
CA TYR A 77 -32.09 6.98 10.83
C TYR A 77 -30.78 6.74 11.59
N ARG A 78 -29.63 6.57 10.92
CA ARG A 78 -28.33 6.29 11.56
C ARG A 78 -27.15 6.79 10.72
N SER A 79 -26.20 7.45 11.38
CA SER A 79 -24.91 7.80 10.80
C SER A 79 -23.89 6.70 11.13
N HIS A 80 -23.24 6.15 10.10
CA HIS A 80 -22.18 5.16 10.25
C HIS A 80 -20.86 5.69 9.70
N TYR A 81 -19.76 5.46 10.42
CA TYR A 81 -18.42 5.72 9.89
C TYR A 81 -17.96 4.56 9.00
N MET A 82 -17.37 4.91 7.88
CA MET A 82 -16.75 4.02 6.91
C MET A 82 -15.27 4.37 6.81
N ILE A 83 -14.41 3.46 7.29
CA ILE A 83 -12.96 3.61 7.33
C ILE A 83 -12.36 2.65 6.31
N SER A 84 -11.49 3.12 5.42
CA SER A 84 -10.83 2.24 4.45
C SER A 84 -9.72 1.42 5.11
N GLU A 85 -9.43 0.23 4.59
CA GLU A 85 -8.24 -0.54 4.98
C GLU A 85 -6.97 0.30 4.85
N GLU A 86 -6.86 1.10 3.77
CA GLU A 86 -5.70 1.94 3.51
C GLU A 86 -5.47 2.96 4.63
N ASP A 87 -6.52 3.61 5.11
CA ASP A 87 -6.44 4.59 6.20
C ASP A 87 -6.03 3.94 7.53
N ILE A 88 -6.51 2.71 7.79
CA ILE A 88 -6.08 1.92 8.96
C ILE A 88 -4.59 1.60 8.85
N GLN A 89 -4.12 1.18 7.67
CA GLN A 89 -2.70 0.83 7.47
C GLN A 89 -1.80 2.07 7.59
N LYS A 90 -2.22 3.23 7.07
CA LYS A 90 -1.50 4.51 7.24
C LYS A 90 -1.39 4.90 8.72
N TYR A 91 -2.45 4.67 9.50
CA TYR A 91 -2.42 4.87 10.94
C TYR A 91 -1.39 3.97 11.63
N ILE A 92 -1.37 2.68 11.29
CA ILE A 92 -0.40 1.72 11.85
C ILE A 92 1.03 2.08 11.46
N SER A 93 1.27 2.52 10.23
CA SER A 93 2.62 2.89 9.74
C SER A 93 3.09 4.26 10.23
N GLY A 94 2.25 5.02 10.95
CA GLY A 94 2.56 6.37 11.40
C GLY A 94 2.54 7.46 10.31
N ASP A 95 2.06 7.13 9.09
CA ASP A 95 1.94 8.08 7.97
C ASP A 95 0.58 8.80 8.03
N THR A 96 0.27 9.37 9.19
CA THR A 96 -0.96 10.14 9.40
C THR A 96 -0.67 11.61 9.19
N ARG A 97 -0.71 12.02 7.92
CA ARG A 97 -0.78 13.45 7.61
C ARG A 97 -2.13 13.96 8.13
N LYS A 98 -2.11 14.89 9.09
CA LYS A 98 -3.29 15.70 9.42
C LYS A 98 -3.87 16.25 8.11
N PRO A 99 -5.13 15.96 7.74
CA PRO A 99 -5.77 16.73 6.70
C PRO A 99 -5.91 18.17 7.24
N LEU A 100 -5.23 19.11 6.57
CA LEU A 100 -5.48 20.54 6.81
C LEU A 100 -6.92 20.81 6.39
N LEU A 101 -7.71 21.25 7.37
CA LEU A 101 -9.06 21.78 7.20
C LEU A 101 -9.07 22.94 6.18
#